data_AF-A0A7C5VFT0-F1
#
_entry.id   AF-A0A7C5VFT0-F1
#
_cell.length_a   1.000
_cell.length_b   1.000
_cell.length_c   1.000
_cell.angle_alpha   90.00
_cell.angle_beta   90.00
_cell.angle_gamma   90.00
#
_symmetry.space_group_name_H-M   'P 1'
#
loop_
_entity.id
_entity.type
_entity.pdbx_description
1 polymer ?
#
loop_
_entity_poly.entity_id
_entity_poly.type
_entity_poly.pdbx_seq_one_letter_code
_entity_poly.pdbx_strand_id
1 'polypeptide(L)'
;MARAFNYERAAQVLAEADLLGDQEVSRRYGISVRSIKRYRARAHNDPKLALYVSEKKTVLAQEWAAELGPAIREAIAFLHRAAQKADPENPQAIHAVAGALKILADVAMTRKVLDARLSDHGGAELEAPGAVATAFA
;
A
#
# COMPACT_ATOMS: atom_id res chain seq x y z
N MET A 1 -15.17 36.38 -11.60
CA MET A 1 -14.80 35.98 -10.22
C MET A 1 -13.83 34.81 -10.29
N ALA A 2 -12.66 34.91 -9.65
CA ALA A 2 -11.70 33.79 -9.60
C ALA A 2 -12.26 32.70 -8.68
N ARG A 3 -12.39 31.47 -9.18
CA ARG A 3 -12.81 30.32 -8.38
C ARG A 3 -11.73 30.02 -7.34
N ALA A 4 -12.10 29.90 -6.07
CA ALA A 4 -11.17 29.53 -5.01
C ALA A 4 -10.46 28.20 -5.32
N PHE A 5 -9.17 28.11 -5.00
CA PHE A 5 -8.39 26.90 -5.22
C PHE A 5 -8.87 25.79 -4.27
N ASN A 6 -9.26 24.64 -4.83
CA ASN A 6 -9.71 23.50 -4.04
C ASN A 6 -8.51 22.63 -3.66
N TYR A 7 -8.05 22.80 -2.41
CA TYR A 7 -6.90 22.09 -1.84
C TYR A 7 -7.12 20.58 -1.75
N GLU A 8 -8.29 20.14 -1.30
CA GLU A 8 -8.62 18.71 -1.16
C GLU A 8 -8.58 17.98 -2.50
N ARG A 9 -9.20 18.56 -3.54
CA ARG A 9 -9.22 17.98 -4.88
C ARG A 9 -7.80 17.92 -5.47
N ALA A 10 -7.03 19.00 -5.33
CA ALA A 10 -5.65 19.01 -5.82
C ALA A 10 -4.77 18.00 -5.09
N ALA A 11 -4.94 17.87 -3.77
CA ALA A 11 -4.22 16.90 -2.97
C ALA A 11 -4.55 15.45 -3.35
N GLN A 12 -5.84 15.14 -3.54
CA GLN A 12 -6.28 13.82 -4.00
C GLN A 12 -5.67 13.47 -5.37
N VAL A 13 -5.75 14.40 -6.32
CA VAL A 13 -5.15 14.24 -7.66
C VAL A 13 -3.66 13.95 -7.56
N LEU A 14 -2.92 14.69 -6.73
CA LEU A 14 -1.49 14.49 -6.57
C LEU A 14 -1.15 13.16 -5.88
N ALA A 15 -1.90 12.78 -4.85
CA ALA A 15 -1.68 11.53 -4.15
C ALA A 15 -1.95 10.31 -5.05
N GLU A 16 -3.02 10.33 -5.85
CA GLU A 16 -3.28 9.27 -6.83
C GLU A 16 -2.32 9.28 -8.01
N ALA A 17 -1.84 10.45 -8.44
CA ALA A 17 -0.91 10.55 -9.57
C ALA A 17 0.43 9.91 -9.25
N ASP A 18 0.83 9.87 -7.98
CA ASP A 18 2.05 9.19 -7.55
C ASP A 18 1.88 7.66 -7.53
N LEU A 19 0.65 7.14 -7.45
CA LEU A 19 0.36 5.70 -7.51
C LEU A 19 0.10 5.21 -8.94
N LEU A 20 -0.75 5.92 -9.69
CA LEU A 20 -1.28 5.47 -10.99
C LEU A 20 -0.56 6.11 -12.19
N GLY A 21 0.19 7.19 -11.94
CA GLY A 21 0.82 8.01 -12.97
C GLY A 21 -0.11 9.10 -13.54
N ASP A 22 0.52 10.15 -14.09
CA ASP A 22 -0.18 11.36 -14.53
C ASP A 22 -1.20 11.12 -15.65
N GLN A 23 -0.94 10.18 -16.57
CA GLN A 23 -1.82 9.89 -17.69
C GLN A 23 -3.14 9.26 -17.21
N GLU A 24 -3.06 8.34 -16.25
CA GLU A 24 -4.24 7.68 -15.72
C GLU A 24 -5.10 8.65 -14.92
N VAL A 25 -4.48 9.42 -14.04
CA VAL A 25 -5.17 10.43 -13.25
C VAL A 25 -5.74 11.54 -14.12
N SER A 26 -5.05 11.93 -15.19
CA SER A 26 -5.55 12.89 -16.18
C SER A 26 -6.89 12.41 -16.76
N ARG A 27 -6.97 11.13 -17.16
CA ARG A 27 -8.21 10.52 -17.66
C ARG A 27 -9.29 10.46 -16.58
N ARG A 28 -8.95 9.95 -15.40
CA ARG A 28 -9.91 9.75 -14.28
C ARG A 28 -10.55 11.04 -13.82
N TYR A 29 -9.79 12.12 -13.73
CA TYR A 29 -10.26 13.40 -13.17
C TYR A 29 -10.69 14.42 -14.23
N GLY A 30 -10.57 14.09 -15.53
CA GLY A 30 -10.88 15.00 -16.63
C GLY A 30 -10.01 16.26 -16.61
N ILE A 31 -8.75 16.15 -16.19
CA ILE A 31 -7.78 17.27 -16.13
C ILE A 31 -6.60 16.96 -17.02
N SER A 32 -5.86 17.99 -17.45
CA SER A 32 -4.63 17.76 -18.24
C SER A 32 -3.45 17.36 -17.35
N VAL A 33 -2.52 16.56 -17.89
CA VAL A 33 -1.21 16.28 -17.26
C VAL A 33 -0.48 17.57 -16.88
N ARG A 34 -0.61 18.62 -17.70
CA ARG A 34 -0.06 19.95 -17.39
C ARG A 34 -0.63 20.53 -16.08
N SER A 35 -1.91 20.29 -15.79
CA SER A 35 -2.55 20.73 -14.54
C SER A 35 -1.98 19.98 -13.34
N ILE A 36 -1.74 18.68 -13.45
CA ILE A 36 -1.11 17.86 -12.41
C ILE A 36 0.31 18.38 -12.12
N LYS A 37 1.11 18.64 -13.16
CA LYS A 37 2.45 19.24 -13.01
C LYS A 37 2.41 20.60 -12.32
N ARG A 38 1.40 21.43 -12.62
CA ARG A 38 1.20 22.72 -11.93
C ARG A 38 0.82 22.54 -10.47
N TYR A 39 0.00 21.54 -10.14
CA TYR A 39 -0.31 21.23 -8.74
C TYR A 39 0.95 20.79 -7.99
N ARG A 40 1.82 19.96 -8.59
CA ARG A 40 3.12 19.60 -7.98
C ARG A 40 3.99 20.83 -7.72
N ALA A 41 4.16 21.68 -8.74
CA ALA A 41 4.91 22.92 -8.61
C ALA A 41 4.35 23.84 -7.51
N ARG A 42 3.02 23.87 -7.35
CA ARG A 42 2.37 24.60 -6.25
C ARG A 42 2.64 23.95 -4.90
N ALA A 43 2.53 22.62 -4.78
CA ALA A 43 2.75 21.90 -3.53
C ALA A 43 4.16 22.13 -2.96
N HIS A 44 5.17 22.33 -3.82
CA HIS A 44 6.52 22.71 -3.38
C HIS A 44 6.60 24.06 -2.67
N ASN A 45 5.69 24.99 -2.97
CA ASN A 45 5.73 26.37 -2.48
C ASN A 45 4.54 26.72 -1.56
N ASP A 46 3.58 25.80 -1.40
CA ASP A 46 2.35 25.97 -0.63
C ASP A 46 2.30 24.88 0.47
N PRO A 47 2.80 25.19 1.70
CA PRO A 47 2.85 24.22 2.79
C PRO A 47 1.48 23.62 3.14
N LYS A 48 0.41 24.38 2.94
CA LYS A 48 -0.95 23.90 3.17
C LYS A 48 -1.31 22.82 2.17
N LEU A 49 -1.03 23.00 0.88
CA LEU A 49 -1.25 21.95 -0.11
C LEU A 49 -0.37 20.73 0.16
N ALA A 50 0.89 20.93 0.54
CA ALA A 50 1.80 19.83 0.87
C ALA A 50 1.27 18.96 2.02
N LEU A 51 0.72 19.57 3.07
CA LEU A 51 0.10 18.85 4.19
C LEU A 51 -1.06 17.97 3.72
N TYR A 52 -1.99 18.53 2.95
CA TYR A 52 -3.14 17.77 2.43
C TYR A 52 -2.68 16.61 1.53
N VAL A 53 -1.64 16.81 0.71
CA VAL A 53 -1.07 15.73 -0.12
C VAL A 53 -0.52 14.61 0.75
N SER A 54 0.21 14.95 1.82
CA SER A 54 0.76 13.98 2.76
C SER A 54 -0.35 13.15 3.41
N GLU A 55 -1.39 13.80 3.93
CA GLU A 55 -2.55 13.13 4.54
C GLU A 55 -3.24 12.18 3.55
N LYS A 56 -3.47 12.64 2.31
CA LYS A 56 -4.09 11.79 1.27
C LYS A 56 -3.22 10.60 0.89
N LYS A 57 -1.89 10.76 0.85
CA LYS A 57 -0.97 9.64 0.63
C LYS A 57 -1.02 8.62 1.75
N THR A 58 -1.08 9.06 3.01
CA THR A 58 -1.19 8.16 4.15
C THR A 58 -2.47 7.34 4.08
N VAL A 59 -3.61 7.97 3.78
CA VAL A 59 -4.90 7.29 3.62
C VAL A 59 -4.84 6.27 2.48
N LEU A 60 -4.36 6.67 1.29
CA LEU A 60 -4.22 5.75 0.16
C LEU A 60 -3.29 4.57 0.47
N ALA A 61 -2.19 4.80 1.20
CA ALA A 61 -1.29 3.73 1.61
C ALA A 61 -1.96 2.73 2.56
N GLN A 62 -2.79 3.21 3.49
CA GLN A 62 -3.57 2.36 4.40
C GLN A 62 -4.64 1.57 3.67
N GLU A 63 -5.38 2.21 2.77
CA GLU A 63 -6.39 1.55 1.92
C GLU A 63 -5.74 0.46 1.05
N TRP A 64 -4.62 0.77 0.41
CA TRP A 64 -3.90 -0.18 -0.43
C TRP A 64 -3.33 -1.36 0.37
N ALA A 65 -2.80 -1.11 1.57
CA ALA A 65 -2.36 -2.17 2.46
C ALA A 65 -3.53 -3.09 2.88
N ALA A 66 -4.72 -2.53 3.08
CA ALA A 66 -5.91 -3.29 3.41
C ALA A 66 -6.42 -4.15 2.23
N GLU A 67 -6.24 -3.71 0.99
CA GLU A 67 -6.64 -4.45 -0.21
C GLU A 67 -5.66 -5.57 -0.61
N LEU A 68 -4.38 -5.40 -0.31
CA LEU A 68 -3.33 -6.35 -0.72
C LEU A 68 -3.56 -7.77 -0.15
N GLY A 69 -3.92 -7.86 1.14
CA GLY A 69 -4.15 -9.13 1.81
C GLY A 69 -5.29 -9.96 1.18
N PRO A 70 -6.50 -9.40 1.01
CA PRO A 70 -7.58 -10.01 0.23
C PRO A 70 -7.17 -10.41 -1.20
N ALA A 71 -6.49 -9.53 -1.95
CA ALA A 71 -6.08 -9.82 -3.33
C ALA A 71 -5.12 -11.02 -3.42
N ILE A 72 -4.14 -11.10 -2.52
CA ILE A 72 -3.22 -12.25 -2.42
C ILE A 72 -4.00 -13.54 -2.12
N ARG A 73 -4.98 -13.50 -1.21
CA ARG A 73 -5.81 -14.68 -0.88
C ARG A 73 -6.61 -15.17 -2.08
N GLU A 74 -7.22 -14.26 -2.85
CA GLU A 74 -7.94 -14.62 -4.07
C GLU A 74 -7.02 -15.20 -5.15
N ALA A 75 -5.82 -14.64 -5.33
CA ALA A 75 -4.82 -15.18 -6.25
C ALA A 75 -4.38 -16.61 -5.84
N ILE A 76 -4.12 -16.84 -4.55
CA ILE A 76 -3.79 -18.19 -4.03
C ILE A 76 -4.94 -19.16 -4.30
N ALA A 77 -6.18 -18.76 -4.01
CA ALA A 77 -7.36 -19.60 -4.22
C ALA A 77 -7.56 -19.94 -5.70
N PHE A 78 -7.31 -18.99 -6.61
CA PHE A 78 -7.32 -19.22 -8.05
C PHE A 78 -6.25 -20.24 -8.46
N LEU A 79 -4.99 -20.05 -8.03
CA LEU A 79 -3.88 -20.95 -8.37
C LEU A 79 -4.13 -22.37 -7.86
N HIS A 80 -4.67 -22.51 -6.65
CA HIS A 80 -5.05 -23.82 -6.10
C HIS A 80 -6.10 -24.52 -6.97
N ARG A 81 -7.18 -23.82 -7.36
CA ARG A 81 -8.21 -24.38 -8.25
C ARG A 81 -7.67 -24.72 -9.63
N ALA A 82 -6.75 -23.90 -10.16
CA ALA A 82 -6.11 -24.15 -11.45
C ALA A 82 -5.23 -25.40 -11.40
N ALA A 83 -4.43 -25.56 -10.34
CA ALA A 83 -3.58 -26.72 -10.14
C ALA A 83 -4.38 -28.03 -10.01
N GLN A 84 -5.55 -28.01 -9.38
CA GLN A 84 -6.44 -29.19 -9.27
C GLN A 84 -7.03 -29.64 -10.62
N LYS A 85 -7.10 -28.74 -11.60
CA LYS A 85 -7.62 -29.02 -12.95
C LYS A 85 -6.52 -29.24 -13.98
N ALA A 86 -5.27 -29.03 -13.59
CA ALA A 86 -4.13 -29.17 -14.48
C ALA A 86 -3.93 -30.64 -14.85
N ASP A 87 -3.58 -30.89 -16.10
CA ASP A 87 -3.20 -32.21 -16.57
C ASP A 87 -1.81 -32.59 -16.00
N PRO A 88 -1.71 -33.64 -15.16
CA PRO A 88 -0.45 -34.03 -14.55
C PRO A 88 0.54 -34.67 -15.53
N GLU A 89 0.11 -35.03 -16.74
CA GLU A 89 0.99 -35.58 -17.77
C GLU A 89 1.54 -34.50 -18.71
N ASN A 90 0.98 -33.29 -18.67
CA ASN A 90 1.43 -32.17 -19.50
C ASN A 90 2.62 -31.43 -18.86
N PRO A 91 3.83 -31.48 -19.45
CA PRO A 91 5.02 -30.82 -18.88
C PRO A 91 4.87 -29.30 -18.72
N GLN A 92 4.11 -28.63 -19.58
CA GLN A 92 3.86 -27.19 -19.47
C GLN A 92 2.99 -26.88 -18.25
N ALA A 93 1.99 -27.73 -17.97
CA ALA A 93 1.12 -27.59 -16.81
C ALA A 93 1.91 -27.79 -15.50
N ILE A 94 2.77 -28.80 -15.45
CA ILE A 94 3.69 -29.03 -14.33
C ILE A 94 4.59 -27.81 -14.11
N HIS A 95 5.20 -27.28 -15.18
CA HIS A 95 6.08 -26.11 -15.09
C HIS A 95 5.34 -24.86 -14.58
N ALA A 96 4.12 -24.62 -15.07
CA ALA A 96 3.28 -23.51 -14.62
C ALA A 96 2.91 -23.62 -13.13
N VAL A 97 2.54 -24.82 -12.66
CA VAL A 97 2.23 -25.07 -11.24
C VAL A 97 3.46 -24.89 -10.35
N ALA A 98 4.63 -25.38 -10.78
CA ALA A 98 5.89 -25.18 -10.06
C ALA A 98 6.27 -23.69 -9.98
N GLY A 99 6.07 -22.94 -11.07
CA GLY A 99 6.27 -21.49 -11.11
C GLY A 99 5.36 -20.75 -10.15
N ALA A 100 4.07 -21.11 -10.12
CA ALA A 100 3.11 -20.57 -9.16
C ALA A 100 3.52 -20.85 -7.71
N LEU A 101 3.93 -22.09 -7.40
CA LEU A 101 4.39 -22.46 -6.05
C LEU A 101 5.59 -21.63 -5.58
N LYS A 102 6.55 -21.36 -6.49
CA LYS A 102 7.69 -20.49 -6.17
C LYS A 102 7.24 -19.09 -5.78
N ILE A 103 6.34 -18.48 -6.57
CA ILE A 103 5.81 -17.15 -6.27
C ILE A 103 5.10 -17.13 -4.91
N LEU A 104 4.34 -18.17 -4.59
CA LEU A 104 3.68 -18.28 -3.28
C LEU A 104 4.66 -18.39 -2.12
N ALA A 105 5.77 -19.11 -2.30
CA ALA A 105 6.85 -19.18 -1.31
C ALA A 105 7.49 -17.80 -1.06
N ASP A 106 7.75 -17.04 -2.13
CA ASP A 106 8.30 -15.68 -2.04
C ASP A 106 7.34 -14.72 -1.31
N VAL A 107 6.04 -14.81 -1.57
CA VAL A 107 5.01 -14.05 -0.85
C VAL A 107 5.02 -14.40 0.64
N ALA A 108 5.10 -15.69 0.99
CA ALA A 108 5.13 -16.14 2.38
C ALA A 108 6.39 -15.67 3.12
N MET A 109 7.56 -15.68 2.45
CA MET A 109 8.81 -15.16 3.03
C MET A 109 8.74 -13.64 3.22
N THR A 110 8.25 -12.90 2.22
CA THR A 110 8.12 -11.45 2.30
C THR A 110 7.21 -11.05 3.46
N ARG A 111 6.09 -11.75 3.65
CA ARG A 111 5.20 -11.52 4.79
C ARG A 111 5.91 -11.72 6.13
N LYS A 112 6.68 -12.80 6.29
CA LYS A 112 7.45 -13.05 7.53
C LYS A 112 8.45 -11.93 7.83
N VAL A 113 9.13 -11.40 6.81
CA VAL A 113 10.07 -10.27 6.96
C VAL A 113 9.34 -8.99 7.36
N LEU A 114 8.18 -8.73 6.77
CA LEU A 114 7.34 -7.58 7.12
C LEU A 114 6.81 -7.68 8.55
N ASP A 115 6.29 -8.84 8.94
CA ASP A 115 5.77 -9.10 10.30
C ASP A 115 6.89 -8.95 11.35
N ALA A 116 8.10 -9.44 11.06
CA ALA A 116 9.26 -9.31 11.94
C ALA A 116 9.67 -7.83 12.14
N ARG A 117 9.70 -7.03 11.06
CA ARG A 117 10.02 -5.60 11.15
C ARG A 117 8.95 -4.81 11.91
N LEU A 118 7.68 -5.12 11.71
CA LEU A 118 6.58 -4.44 12.40
C LEU A 118 6.56 -4.76 13.90
N SER A 119 6.91 -5.99 14.27
CA SER A 119 7.01 -6.41 15.67
C SER A 119 8.19 -5.76 16.40
N ASP A 120 9.31 -5.54 15.70
CA ASP A 120 10.52 -4.91 16.25
C ASP A 120 10.34 -3.39 16.51
N HIS A 121 9.41 -2.74 15.79
CA HIS A 121 9.06 -1.33 16.00
C HIS A 121 7.95 -1.10 17.06
N GLY A 122 7.42 -2.17 17.67
CA GLY A 122 6.36 -2.10 18.69
C GLY A 122 6.80 -2.42 20.12
N GLY A 123 8.10 -2.62 20.36
CA GLY A 123 8.63 -3.15 21.63
C GLY A 123 9.40 -2.14 22.50
N ALA A 124 9.24 -0.84 22.30
CA ALA A 124 9.94 0.19 23.06
C ALA A 124 8.99 1.20 23.71
N GLU A 125 7.97 0.72 24.42
CA GLU A 125 7.31 1.54 25.44
C GLU A 125 6.72 0.68 26.55
N LEU A 126 7.04 1.05 27.80
CA LEU A 126 6.56 0.54 29.09
C LEU A 126 7.39 -0.56 29.78
N GLU A 127 8.68 -0.30 30.06
CA GLU A 127 9.19 -0.59 31.40
C GLU A 127 9.27 0.73 32.19
N ALA A 128 8.30 0.96 33.07
CA ALA A 128 8.40 2.00 34.09
C ALA A 128 9.22 1.46 35.27
N PRO A 129 10.35 2.09 35.65
CA PRO A 129 11.11 1.67 36.81
C PRO A 129 10.49 2.22 38.09
N GLY A 130 10.20 1.33 39.04
CA GLY A 130 10.12 1.68 40.46
C GLY A 130 8.74 1.69 41.11
N ALA A 131 8.20 0.50 41.39
CA ALA A 131 7.29 0.33 42.52
C ALA A 131 7.95 -0.66 43.50
N VAL A 132 8.71 -0.12 44.45
CA VAL A 132 9.13 -0.89 45.63
C VAL A 132 7.91 -0.97 46.55
N ALA A 133 7.22 -2.10 46.52
CA ALA A 133 6.29 -2.50 47.56
C ALA A 133 6.97 -3.56 48.42
N THR A 134 7.68 -3.12 49.47
CA THR A 134 8.00 -3.96 50.62
C THR A 134 7.23 -3.45 51.81
N ALA A 135 6.06 -4.06 52.03
CA ALA A 135 5.44 -4.15 53.34
C ALA A 135 5.38 -5.64 53.67
N PHE A 136 6.12 -6.08 54.69
CA PHE A 136 5.71 -7.10 55.67
C PHE A 136 6.81 -7.28 56.73
N ALA A 137 6.37 -7.12 57.99
CA ALA A 137 6.97 -7.49 59.28
C ALA A 137 8.20 -6.70 59.78
#